data_AF-A0A7K2AX58-F1
#
_entry.id   AF-A0A7K2AX58-F1
#
_cell.length_a   1.000
_cell.length_b   1.000
_cell.length_c   1.000
_cell.angle_alpha   90.00
_cell.angle_beta   90.00
_cell.angle_gamma   90.00
#
_symmetry.space_group_name_H-M   'P 1'
#
loop_
_entity.id
_entity.type
_entity.pdbx_description
1 polymer ?
#
loop_
_entity_poly.entity_id
_entity_poly.type
_entity_poly.pdbx_seq_one_letter_code
_entity_poly.pdbx_strand_id
1 'polypeptide(L)'
;MAPAGRGRSVLPHGDSGLRPVPAVLPPPRARSLRAAASSPPGSGTLGGGLRVGVEAIEGPVTPTLGAVTAGRIEGYDGPARLAPSRVVRRPSGHEPAGDMPPAGLRSEVLEAGRRAGLAAVGVAPVEVFESTRRILHRRKAQGHHGGMQFTYRNPERSTDPGRILPGAAALVVGALDYARATASEPVPGRPVARVARYASDDVYGALRSALGAAARVLADHGYRTVVVADDNALVDREAARRAGLGYYGKNSNLLLENSGSWVVLGSVVTDAALPPTGERVPDGCGPCRRCLDGCPTGAIVAAGVVDARRCLAWLLQATGDFPMEFREALGDRLYGCDDCQEVCPPNRRMPEAAEVGEQASVDVLDLLGAADEELMERHGRWYIPARDPRYLRRNALVVLGNIADGSDPEVVGTLRRYQRHPDRMLARHATWAAQRLGLEPEIATVPAAAPAASPGGDPGDGPGDGPAGDS
;
A
#
# COMPACT_ATOMS: atom_id res chain seq x y z
N MET A 1 84.55 -10.78 -11.58
CA MET A 1 84.15 -11.81 -10.60
C MET A 1 83.16 -12.75 -11.27
N ALA A 2 83.39 -14.06 -11.16
CA ALA A 2 82.74 -15.15 -11.89
C ALA A 2 81.42 -15.61 -11.19
N PRO A 3 80.68 -16.64 -11.68
CA PRO A 3 79.25 -16.55 -12.05
C PRO A 3 78.37 -17.70 -11.49
N ALA A 4 77.10 -17.81 -11.92
CA ALA A 4 76.24 -19.01 -12.09
C ALA A 4 74.75 -18.61 -11.92
N GLY A 5 73.72 -19.20 -12.52
CA GLY A 5 73.56 -20.38 -13.36
C GLY A 5 72.08 -20.81 -13.35
N ARG A 6 71.50 -20.92 -14.56
CA ARG A 6 70.30 -21.66 -15.06
C ARG A 6 69.31 -22.34 -14.10
N GLY A 7 68.01 -22.26 -14.45
CA GLY A 7 67.01 -23.30 -14.16
C GLY A 7 65.62 -23.02 -14.75
N ARG A 8 65.25 -23.72 -15.83
CA ARG A 8 63.88 -23.84 -16.36
C ARG A 8 63.12 -24.94 -15.59
N SER A 9 61.83 -24.75 -15.36
CA SER A 9 60.86 -25.83 -15.07
C SER A 9 59.49 -25.47 -15.68
N VAL A 10 58.75 -26.49 -16.08
CA VAL A 10 57.66 -26.53 -17.07
C VAL A 10 56.41 -27.15 -16.39
N LEU A 11 55.25 -26.46 -16.50
CA LEU A 11 53.85 -26.95 -16.47
C LEU A 11 53.27 -27.58 -15.16
N PRO A 12 51.93 -27.66 -14.95
CA PRO A 12 50.86 -27.62 -15.95
C PRO A 12 49.63 -26.74 -15.70
N HIS A 13 48.87 -26.59 -16.80
CA HIS A 13 47.49 -26.08 -16.88
C HIS A 13 46.54 -26.85 -15.96
N GLY A 14 45.84 -26.10 -15.09
CA GLY A 14 44.66 -26.54 -14.37
C GLY A 14 43.41 -25.94 -15.00
N ASP A 15 42.77 -26.74 -15.83
CA ASP A 15 41.45 -26.55 -16.40
C ASP A 15 40.41 -26.52 -15.27
N SER A 16 39.80 -25.36 -15.00
CA SER A 16 38.64 -25.26 -14.11
C SER A 16 37.45 -24.84 -14.94
N GLY A 17 36.76 -25.86 -15.46
CA GLY A 17 35.52 -25.73 -16.20
C GLY A 17 34.45 -25.00 -15.38
N LEU A 18 34.30 -23.71 -15.65
CA LEU A 18 33.07 -22.98 -15.33
C LEU A 18 31.99 -23.47 -16.30
N ARG A 19 31.11 -24.35 -15.79
CA ARG A 19 29.86 -24.69 -16.46
C ARG A 19 29.04 -23.41 -16.64
N PRO A 20 28.52 -23.12 -17.85
CA PRO A 20 27.61 -21.99 -18.03
C PRO A 20 26.33 -22.25 -17.24
N VAL A 21 25.97 -21.29 -16.39
CA VAL A 21 24.66 -21.22 -15.73
C VAL A 21 23.58 -21.09 -16.83
N PRO A 22 22.53 -21.92 -16.84
CA PRO A 22 21.49 -21.80 -17.85
C PRO A 22 20.74 -20.48 -17.66
N ALA A 23 20.58 -19.74 -18.75
CA ALA A 23 19.77 -18.52 -18.79
C ALA A 23 18.33 -18.84 -18.37
N VAL A 24 17.88 -18.21 -17.29
CA VAL A 24 16.46 -18.18 -16.92
C VAL A 24 15.72 -17.46 -18.06
N LEU A 25 14.90 -18.22 -18.79
CA LEU A 25 14.05 -17.67 -19.85
C LEU A 25 13.05 -16.68 -19.22
N PRO A 26 12.86 -15.48 -19.81
CA PRO A 26 11.82 -14.58 -19.37
C PRO A 26 10.43 -15.24 -19.58
N PRO A 27 9.44 -14.96 -18.72
CA PRO A 27 8.10 -15.49 -18.90
C PRO A 27 7.55 -15.09 -20.27
N PRO A 28 6.72 -15.95 -20.91
CA PRO A 28 6.15 -15.65 -22.21
C PRO A 28 5.36 -14.35 -22.13
N ARG A 29 5.66 -13.43 -23.05
CA ARG A 29 4.92 -12.18 -23.20
C ARG A 29 3.44 -12.52 -23.38
N ALA A 30 2.60 -12.07 -22.45
CA ALA A 30 1.16 -12.09 -22.63
C ALA A 30 0.85 -11.39 -23.97
N ARG A 31 0.31 -12.15 -24.94
CA ARG A 31 -0.19 -11.59 -26.19
C ARG A 31 -1.24 -10.55 -25.80
N SER A 32 -0.96 -9.28 -26.12
CA SER A 32 -1.95 -8.22 -26.02
C SER A 32 -3.17 -8.61 -26.85
N LEU A 33 -4.27 -8.97 -26.20
CA LEU A 33 -5.58 -8.99 -26.84
C LEU A 33 -5.92 -7.53 -27.18
N ARG A 34 -5.57 -7.11 -28.40
CA ARG A 34 -6.13 -5.90 -28.98
C ARG A 34 -7.60 -6.17 -29.24
N ALA A 35 -8.46 -5.64 -28.37
CA ALA A 35 -9.86 -5.44 -28.72
C ALA A 35 -9.90 -4.44 -29.89
N ALA A 36 -10.20 -4.93 -31.08
CA ALA A 36 -10.43 -4.09 -32.25
C ALA A 36 -11.73 -3.31 -32.02
N ALA A 37 -11.61 -2.00 -31.79
CA ALA A 37 -12.74 -1.08 -31.86
C ALA A 37 -13.23 -1.02 -33.31
N SER A 38 -14.35 -1.67 -33.60
CA SER A 38 -15.10 -1.46 -34.84
C SER A 38 -16.07 -0.30 -34.61
N SER A 39 -15.95 0.73 -35.45
CA SER A 39 -16.89 1.84 -35.53
C SER A 39 -18.23 1.35 -36.10
N PRO A 40 -19.39 1.90 -35.69
CA PRO A 40 -20.68 1.48 -36.24
C PRO A 40 -20.89 2.08 -37.64
N PRO A 41 -21.51 1.35 -38.59
CA PRO A 41 -22.02 1.95 -39.81
C PRO A 41 -23.38 2.62 -39.55
N GLY A 42 -23.65 3.67 -40.32
CA GLY A 42 -24.81 4.52 -40.19
C GLY A 42 -26.14 3.91 -40.66
N SER A 43 -27.20 4.57 -40.19
CA SER A 43 -28.54 4.77 -40.77
C SER A 43 -29.05 3.79 -41.84
N GLY A 44 -30.07 3.03 -41.46
CA GLY A 44 -31.00 2.37 -42.38
C GLY A 44 -32.32 2.08 -41.67
N THR A 45 -33.38 2.78 -42.07
CA THR A 45 -34.78 2.54 -41.69
C THR A 45 -35.38 1.31 -42.36
N LEU A 46 -36.45 0.79 -41.73
CA LEU A 46 -37.48 -0.20 -42.13
C LEU A 46 -37.52 -1.27 -41.02
N GLY A 47 -38.58 -1.52 -40.25
CA GLY A 47 -40.02 -1.41 -40.49
C GLY A 47 -40.61 -2.78 -40.13
N GLY A 48 -41.40 -2.88 -39.07
CA GLY A 48 -42.10 -4.12 -38.68
C GLY A 48 -42.13 -4.35 -37.17
N GLY A 49 -43.28 -4.09 -36.54
CA GLY A 49 -43.44 -4.14 -35.10
C GLY A 49 -43.95 -5.46 -34.53
N LEU A 50 -43.85 -5.59 -33.20
CA LEU A 50 -44.87 -6.21 -32.35
C LEU A 50 -44.72 -5.65 -30.92
N ARG A 51 -45.87 -5.41 -30.29
CA ARG A 51 -46.10 -4.61 -29.08
C ARG A 51 -45.93 -5.43 -27.80
N VAL A 52 -45.46 -4.82 -26.70
CA VAL A 52 -46.10 -4.88 -25.36
C VAL A 52 -45.78 -3.59 -24.61
N GLY A 53 -46.80 -2.94 -24.05
CA GLY A 53 -46.73 -1.63 -23.41
C GLY A 53 -46.11 -1.64 -22.01
N VAL A 54 -45.52 -0.50 -21.66
CA VAL A 54 -45.23 -0.13 -20.27
C VAL A 54 -45.78 1.29 -20.10
N GLU A 55 -46.82 1.41 -19.28
CA GLU A 55 -47.40 2.69 -18.88
C GLU A 55 -46.37 3.49 -18.06
N ALA A 56 -46.18 4.74 -18.44
CA ALA A 56 -45.42 5.71 -17.68
C ALA A 56 -46.29 6.24 -16.54
N ILE A 57 -45.86 6.04 -15.30
CA ILE A 57 -46.40 6.74 -14.13
C ILE A 57 -45.36 7.79 -13.73
N GLU A 58 -45.62 9.03 -14.13
CA GLU A 58 -44.95 10.21 -13.58
C GLU A 58 -45.57 10.56 -12.22
N GLY A 59 -44.75 10.59 -11.17
CA GLY A 59 -45.15 11.04 -9.84
C GLY A 59 -43.92 11.33 -8.98
N PRO A 60 -43.88 12.43 -8.22
CA PRO A 60 -42.71 12.81 -7.43
C PRO A 60 -42.62 11.94 -6.18
N VAL A 61 -41.60 11.09 -6.08
CA VAL A 61 -41.32 10.33 -4.86
C VAL A 61 -40.26 11.09 -4.05
N THR A 62 -40.72 11.88 -3.09
CA THR A 62 -39.93 12.31 -1.94
C THR A 62 -39.58 11.10 -1.07
N PRO A 63 -38.31 10.80 -0.79
CA PRO A 63 -37.98 9.79 0.21
C PRO A 63 -38.11 10.41 1.60
N THR A 64 -39.11 9.95 2.34
CA THR A 64 -39.22 10.11 3.79
C THR A 64 -38.04 9.41 4.44
N LEU A 65 -37.15 10.17 5.08
CA LEU A 65 -36.07 9.66 5.93
C LEU A 65 -36.67 8.98 7.16
N GLY A 66 -36.89 7.67 7.06
CA GLY A 66 -37.04 6.80 8.23
C GLY A 66 -35.73 6.83 9.00
N ALA A 67 -35.78 7.32 10.23
CA ALA A 67 -34.67 7.37 11.16
C ALA A 67 -34.18 5.93 11.47
N VAL A 68 -33.15 5.49 10.74
CA VAL A 68 -32.31 4.38 11.17
C VAL A 68 -31.25 5.02 12.07
N THR A 69 -31.45 4.88 13.38
CA THR A 69 -30.49 5.24 14.40
C THR A 69 -29.13 4.64 14.05
N ALA A 70 -28.16 5.52 13.79
CA ALA A 70 -26.77 5.16 13.66
C ALA A 70 -26.32 4.50 14.98
N GLY A 71 -26.24 3.18 14.98
CA GLY A 71 -25.57 2.41 16.03
C GLY A 71 -24.12 2.89 16.11
N ARG A 72 -23.86 3.73 17.09
CA ARG A 72 -22.53 4.16 17.51
C ARG A 72 -21.78 2.89 17.93
N ILE A 73 -20.80 2.46 17.14
CA ILE A 73 -19.79 1.52 17.63
C ILE A 73 -18.93 2.35 18.59
N GLU A 74 -19.32 2.37 19.86
CA GLU A 74 -18.47 2.87 20.93
C GLU A 74 -17.27 1.91 21.06
N GLY A 75 -16.05 2.43 20.87
CA GLY A 75 -14.81 1.72 21.24
C GLY A 75 -13.80 1.38 20.15
N TYR A 76 -13.91 1.89 18.91
CA TYR A 76 -12.90 1.62 17.88
C TYR A 76 -12.20 2.89 17.37
N ASP A 77 -11.10 3.26 18.03
CA ASP A 77 -10.06 4.13 17.47
C ASP A 77 -9.31 3.33 16.39
N GLY A 78 -9.14 3.92 15.20
CA GLY A 78 -8.38 3.32 14.09
C GLY A 78 -6.93 2.94 14.45
N PRO A 79 -6.14 2.43 13.47
CA PRO A 79 -5.00 1.55 13.70
C PRO A 79 -4.20 1.95 14.93
N ALA A 80 -4.01 0.99 15.85
CA ALA A 80 -3.18 1.08 17.05
C ALA A 80 -2.19 2.24 16.93
N ARG A 81 -2.46 3.30 17.70
CA ARG A 81 -1.69 4.54 17.69
C ARG A 81 -0.21 4.15 17.74
N LEU A 82 0.49 4.19 16.60
CA LEU A 82 1.92 4.44 16.61
C LEU A 82 2.05 5.69 17.47
N ALA A 83 2.72 5.57 18.62
CA ALA A 83 2.75 6.59 19.65
C ALA A 83 2.94 7.97 18.99
N PRO A 84 2.09 8.98 19.28
CA PRO A 84 2.17 10.23 18.55
C PRO A 84 3.54 10.85 18.75
N SER A 85 4.23 11.15 17.65
CA SER A 85 5.41 12.01 17.64
C SER A 85 4.99 13.41 18.10
N ARG A 86 4.89 13.63 19.42
CA ARG A 86 4.47 14.90 20.02
C ARG A 86 5.68 15.62 20.62
N VAL A 87 6.08 16.74 20.02
CA VAL A 87 6.80 17.79 20.76
C VAL A 87 6.14 19.15 20.57
N VAL A 88 5.07 19.36 21.33
CA VAL A 88 4.52 20.69 21.58
C VAL A 88 4.85 21.08 23.02
N ARG A 89 5.57 22.18 23.27
CA ARG A 89 5.31 23.06 24.43
C ARG A 89 5.77 24.50 24.23
N ARG A 90 4.98 25.42 24.80
CA ARG A 90 5.32 26.79 25.27
C ARG A 90 4.33 27.10 26.43
N PRO A 91 4.75 27.37 27.70
CA PRO A 91 4.97 28.76 28.22
C PRO A 91 6.00 28.86 29.41
N SER A 92 6.41 29.99 30.01
CA SER A 92 5.98 31.41 30.04
C SER A 92 7.18 32.38 30.00
N GLY A 93 7.01 33.52 29.31
CA GLY A 93 7.98 34.64 29.29
C GLY A 93 8.44 35.08 27.88
N HIS A 94 8.02 34.37 26.82
CA HIS A 94 8.41 34.71 25.45
C HIS A 94 7.15 35.02 24.62
N GLU A 95 7.04 36.28 24.19
CA GLU A 95 6.03 36.76 23.25
C GLU A 95 6.11 36.01 21.90
N PRO A 96 5.05 36.05 21.08
CA PRO A 96 5.09 35.49 19.74
C PRO A 96 6.20 36.17 18.95
N ALA A 97 7.24 35.41 18.59
CA ALA A 97 8.28 35.90 17.71
C ALA A 97 7.66 36.06 16.31
N GLY A 98 7.17 37.27 16.04
CA GLY A 98 7.28 37.89 14.72
C GLY A 98 8.73 38.20 14.36
N ASP A 99 9.69 37.84 15.23
CA ASP A 99 11.12 37.94 15.00
C ASP A 99 11.61 36.84 14.07
N MET A 100 12.44 37.24 13.12
CA MET A 100 13.18 36.33 12.26
C MET A 100 13.93 35.28 13.09
N PRO A 101 13.93 34.00 12.69
CA PRO A 101 14.68 32.99 13.41
C PRO A 101 16.17 33.37 13.50
N PRO A 102 16.88 32.96 14.58
CA PRO A 102 18.31 33.21 14.72
C PRO A 102 19.08 32.83 13.45
N ALA A 103 20.06 33.67 13.09
CA ALA A 103 20.94 33.38 11.97
C ALA A 103 21.59 32.00 12.16
N GLY A 104 21.52 31.15 11.14
CA GLY A 104 22.09 29.79 11.19
C GLY A 104 21.16 28.70 11.70
N LEU A 105 20.01 29.01 12.34
CA LEU A 105 19.09 28.00 12.88
C LEU A 105 18.64 26.99 11.80
N ARG A 106 18.33 27.48 10.59
CA ARG A 106 18.00 26.61 9.46
C ARG A 106 19.12 25.58 9.23
N SER A 107 20.36 26.01 9.13
CA SER A 107 21.49 25.12 8.85
C SER A 107 21.65 24.09 9.97
N GLU A 108 21.54 24.51 11.23
CA GLU A 108 21.64 23.63 12.39
C GLU A 108 20.58 22.52 12.38
N VAL A 109 19.32 22.87 12.09
CA VAL A 109 18.21 21.93 11.98
C VAL A 109 18.43 20.92 10.85
N LEU A 110 18.90 21.38 9.68
CA LEU A 110 19.21 20.49 8.56
C LEU A 110 20.37 19.56 8.92
N GLU A 111 21.45 20.05 9.53
CA GLU A 111 22.58 19.21 9.94
C GLU A 111 22.21 18.22 11.04
N ALA A 112 21.32 18.59 11.97
CA ALA A 112 20.79 17.65 12.96
C ALA A 112 20.04 16.49 12.31
N GLY A 113 19.19 16.79 11.32
CA GLY A 113 18.49 15.77 10.53
C GLY A 113 19.45 14.85 9.77
N ARG A 114 20.46 15.40 9.09
CA ARG A 114 21.47 14.60 8.36
C ARG A 114 22.30 13.72 9.29
N ARG A 115 22.79 14.27 10.41
CA ARG A 115 23.53 13.51 11.43
C ARG A 115 22.70 12.37 12.01
N ALA A 116 21.38 12.53 12.08
CA ALA A 116 20.46 11.51 12.55
C ALA A 116 20.02 10.50 11.46
N GLY A 117 20.57 10.59 10.24
CA GLY A 117 20.39 9.59 9.18
C GLY A 117 19.46 10.00 8.03
N LEU A 118 18.99 11.24 7.96
CA LEU A 118 18.26 11.71 6.77
C LEU A 118 19.22 11.84 5.58
N ALA A 119 18.92 11.14 4.49
CA ALA A 119 19.66 11.21 3.24
C ALA A 119 19.46 12.56 2.52
N ALA A 120 18.28 13.15 2.67
CA ALA A 120 18.00 14.50 2.21
C ALA A 120 17.09 15.23 3.21
N VAL A 121 17.32 16.53 3.38
CA VAL A 121 16.51 17.38 4.25
C VAL A 121 16.44 18.79 3.68
N GLY A 122 15.26 19.39 3.76
CA GLY A 122 14.99 20.70 3.20
C GLY A 122 13.82 21.39 3.88
N VAL A 123 13.62 22.67 3.55
CA VAL A 123 12.56 23.50 4.11
C VAL A 123 11.58 23.87 3.00
N ALA A 124 10.29 23.62 3.25
CA ALA A 124 9.19 24.04 2.40
C ALA A 124 8.28 25.04 3.13
N PRO A 125 7.63 25.97 2.41
CA PRO A 125 6.60 26.83 2.97
C PRO A 125 5.34 26.04 3.32
N VAL A 126 4.57 26.55 4.28
CA VAL A 126 3.36 25.93 4.85
C VAL A 126 2.07 26.17 4.04
N GLU A 127 2.16 26.83 2.89
CA GLU A 127 0.98 27.17 2.07
C GLU A 127 0.20 25.93 1.65
N VAL A 128 -1.10 26.11 1.37
CA VAL A 128 -1.99 25.07 0.84
C VAL A 128 -1.46 24.48 -0.48
N PHE A 129 -1.48 23.15 -0.59
CA PHE A 129 -1.05 22.41 -1.78
C PHE A 129 -2.16 22.37 -2.84
N GLU A 130 -2.55 23.54 -3.36
CA GLU A 130 -3.79 23.72 -4.15
C GLU A 130 -3.81 22.89 -5.46
N SER A 131 -2.65 22.72 -6.12
CA SER A 131 -2.55 21.84 -7.29
C SER A 131 -2.80 20.37 -6.90
N THR A 132 -2.18 19.91 -5.82
CA THR A 132 -2.32 18.56 -5.29
C THR A 132 -3.76 18.30 -4.84
N ARG A 133 -4.41 19.26 -4.19
CA ARG A 133 -5.83 19.19 -3.80
C ARG A 133 -6.73 18.95 -5.01
N ARG A 134 -6.56 19.73 -6.08
CA ARG A 134 -7.29 19.56 -7.34
C ARG A 134 -7.02 18.20 -7.99
N ILE A 135 -5.78 17.70 -7.91
CA ILE A 135 -5.44 16.35 -8.40
C ILE A 135 -6.17 15.29 -7.59
N LEU A 136 -6.15 15.34 -6.26
CA LEU A 136 -6.83 14.37 -5.39
C LEU A 136 -8.33 14.31 -5.69
N HIS A 137 -9.01 15.45 -5.79
CA HIS A 137 -10.42 15.51 -6.16
C HIS A 137 -10.68 14.90 -7.54
N ARG A 138 -9.84 15.22 -8.53
CA ARG A 138 -9.94 14.64 -9.87
C ARG A 138 -9.78 13.12 -9.86
N ARG A 139 -8.77 12.59 -9.16
CA ARG A 139 -8.54 11.13 -9.06
C ARG A 139 -9.65 10.43 -8.29
N LYS A 140 -10.22 11.09 -7.29
CA LYS A 140 -11.40 10.60 -6.57
C LYS A 140 -12.60 10.49 -7.52
N ALA A 141 -12.91 11.55 -8.27
CA ALA A 141 -13.99 11.59 -9.25
C ALA A 141 -13.83 10.55 -10.37
N GLN A 142 -12.59 10.27 -10.79
CA GLN A 142 -12.26 9.24 -11.79
C GLN A 142 -12.26 7.81 -11.22
N GLY A 143 -12.49 7.63 -9.91
CA GLY A 143 -12.42 6.32 -9.26
C GLY A 143 -11.00 5.76 -9.09
N HIS A 144 -9.96 6.49 -9.49
CA HIS A 144 -8.56 6.05 -9.41
C HIS A 144 -8.04 5.87 -7.97
N HIS A 145 -8.74 6.41 -6.98
CA HIS A 145 -8.43 6.16 -5.57
C HIS A 145 -8.79 4.74 -5.11
N GLY A 146 -9.63 3.99 -5.85
CA GLY A 146 -9.92 2.59 -5.57
C GLY A 146 -10.49 2.30 -4.18
N GLY A 147 -11.29 3.22 -3.62
CA GLY A 147 -11.86 3.09 -2.28
C GLY A 147 -10.92 3.50 -1.13
N MET A 148 -9.65 3.81 -1.44
CA MET A 148 -8.66 4.28 -0.48
C MET A 148 -9.16 5.52 0.27
N GLN A 149 -9.13 5.45 1.60
CA GLN A 149 -9.63 6.56 2.42
C GLN A 149 -8.53 7.55 2.82
N PHE A 150 -7.26 7.17 2.93
CA PHE A 150 -6.15 7.99 3.44
C PHE A 150 -6.22 9.52 3.21
N THR A 151 -5.52 10.05 2.20
CA THR A 151 -5.59 11.47 1.83
C THR A 151 -6.87 11.81 1.03
N TYR A 152 -7.60 10.79 0.56
CA TYR A 152 -8.81 10.94 -0.24
C TYR A 152 -10.11 11.15 0.57
N ARG A 153 -10.12 10.82 1.87
CA ARG A 153 -11.26 11.03 2.78
C ARG A 153 -11.49 12.52 3.01
N ASN A 154 -10.41 13.27 3.21
CA ASN A 154 -10.46 14.72 3.39
C ASN A 154 -9.25 15.39 2.73
N PRO A 155 -9.28 15.58 1.38
CA PRO A 155 -8.20 16.24 0.65
C PRO A 155 -7.88 17.64 1.18
N GLU A 156 -8.87 18.39 1.66
CA GLU A 156 -8.70 19.73 2.23
C GLU A 156 -7.76 19.71 3.43
N ARG A 157 -7.96 18.75 4.35
CA ARG A 157 -7.08 18.53 5.50
C ARG A 157 -5.70 18.08 5.05
N SER A 158 -5.60 17.08 4.17
CA SER A 158 -4.32 16.48 3.76
C SER A 158 -3.41 17.41 2.97
N THR A 159 -3.96 18.50 2.42
CA THR A 159 -3.24 19.47 1.57
C THR A 159 -3.07 20.83 2.22
N ASP A 160 -3.40 20.96 3.50
CA ASP A 160 -3.28 22.21 4.26
C ASP A 160 -2.41 21.96 5.50
N PRO A 161 -1.08 22.08 5.35
CA PRO A 161 -0.16 21.83 6.45
C PRO A 161 -0.37 22.77 7.65
N GLY A 162 -0.93 23.96 7.42
CA GLY A 162 -1.27 24.93 8.47
C GLY A 162 -2.33 24.42 9.46
N ARG A 163 -3.10 23.39 9.09
CA ARG A 163 -4.07 22.73 10.00
C ARG A 163 -3.42 21.77 10.98
N ILE A 164 -2.16 21.37 10.76
CA ILE A 164 -1.46 20.42 11.64
C ILE A 164 -1.01 21.12 12.93
N LEU A 165 -0.51 22.35 12.82
CA LEU A 165 -0.05 23.17 13.93
C LEU A 165 -0.53 24.62 13.75
N PRO A 166 -1.37 25.16 14.66
CA PRO A 166 -1.79 26.55 14.59
C PRO A 166 -0.61 27.52 14.63
N GLY A 167 -0.52 28.41 13.65
CA GLY A 167 0.60 29.34 13.49
C GLY A 167 1.85 28.71 12.89
N ALA A 168 1.75 27.54 12.27
CA ALA A 168 2.86 26.97 11.50
C ALA A 168 3.34 27.96 10.42
N ALA A 169 4.66 28.02 10.24
CA ALA A 169 5.34 28.91 9.31
C ALA A 169 6.23 28.14 8.31
N ALA A 170 6.71 26.95 8.68
CA ALA A 170 7.56 26.14 7.82
C ALA A 170 7.36 24.63 8.01
N LEU A 171 7.78 23.87 7.00
CA LEU A 171 7.93 22.42 7.01
C LEU A 171 9.41 22.08 6.85
N VAL A 172 10.00 21.37 7.82
CA VAL A 172 11.32 20.73 7.65
C VAL A 172 11.06 19.31 7.15
N VAL A 173 11.29 19.07 5.87
CA VAL A 173 10.98 17.82 5.19
C VAL A 173 12.22 16.96 5.10
N GLY A 174 12.12 15.70 5.50
CA GLY A 174 13.19 14.72 5.46
C GLY A 174 12.86 13.54 4.56
N ALA A 175 13.89 12.99 3.94
CA ALA A 175 13.88 11.70 3.29
C ALA A 175 14.91 10.79 3.96
N LEU A 176 14.51 9.57 4.29
CA LEU A 176 15.38 8.53 4.79
C LEU A 176 15.46 7.41 3.77
N ASP A 177 16.67 7.06 3.37
CA ASP A 177 16.92 5.94 2.48
C ASP A 177 16.57 4.64 3.20
N TYR A 178 15.79 3.79 2.54
CA TYR A 178 15.71 2.40 2.96
C TYR A 178 16.52 1.58 1.96
N ALA A 179 17.44 0.80 2.51
CA ALA A 179 18.36 0.01 1.69
C ALA A 179 17.56 -0.93 0.79
N ARG A 180 18.14 -1.33 -0.36
CA ARG A 180 17.58 -2.44 -1.15
C ARG A 180 17.83 -3.71 -0.36
N ALA A 181 16.98 -4.00 0.63
CA ALA A 181 16.99 -5.27 1.34
C ALA A 181 17.04 -6.38 0.31
N THR A 182 18.05 -7.24 0.42
CA THR A 182 18.11 -8.48 -0.33
C THR A 182 17.03 -9.39 0.27
N ALA A 183 16.21 -10.02 -0.56
CA ALA A 183 15.35 -11.08 -0.05
C ALA A 183 16.24 -12.22 0.46
N SER A 184 15.85 -12.88 1.56
CA SER A 184 16.51 -14.13 1.95
C SER A 184 16.49 -15.10 0.76
N GLU A 185 17.55 -15.90 0.61
CA GLU A 185 17.48 -17.00 -0.35
C GLU A 185 16.28 -17.88 0.00
N PRO A 186 15.44 -18.25 -0.99
CA PRO A 186 14.32 -19.13 -0.74
C PRO A 186 14.81 -20.43 -0.10
N VAL A 187 14.17 -20.84 1.00
CA VAL A 187 14.40 -22.19 1.55
C VAL A 187 13.91 -23.19 0.50
N PRO A 188 14.77 -24.09 -0.01
CA PRO A 188 14.37 -25.05 -1.03
C PRO A 188 13.18 -25.89 -0.56
N GLY A 189 12.16 -26.00 -1.42
CA GLY A 189 10.97 -26.82 -1.15
C GLY A 189 9.85 -26.15 -0.35
N ARG A 190 9.97 -24.86 0.01
CA ARG A 190 8.89 -24.11 0.68
C ARG A 190 8.39 -22.95 -0.19
N PRO A 191 7.06 -22.68 -0.23
CA PRO A 191 6.53 -21.53 -0.95
C PRO A 191 6.80 -20.24 -0.17
N VAL A 192 7.85 -19.51 -0.57
CA VAL A 192 8.27 -18.26 0.08
C VAL A 192 7.73 -17.05 -0.70
N ALA A 193 6.98 -16.20 -0.02
CA ALA A 193 6.49 -14.94 -0.57
C ALA A 193 7.43 -13.78 -0.26
N ARG A 194 7.48 -12.79 -1.17
CA ARG A 194 8.25 -11.56 -0.98
C ARG A 194 7.38 -10.42 -0.46
N VAL A 195 8.01 -9.55 0.33
CA VAL A 195 7.42 -8.30 0.83
C VAL A 195 8.14 -7.12 0.18
N ALA A 196 7.40 -6.05 -0.12
CA ALA A 196 8.00 -4.83 -0.65
C ALA A 196 9.02 -4.24 0.34
N ARG A 197 10.13 -3.73 -0.19
CA ARG A 197 11.32 -3.32 0.58
C ARG A 197 11.04 -2.26 1.65
N TYR A 198 10.05 -1.39 1.45
CA TYR A 198 9.71 -0.38 2.46
C TYR A 198 9.05 -0.98 3.71
N ALA A 199 8.60 -2.24 3.64
CA ALA A 199 7.86 -2.93 4.69
C ALA A 199 8.64 -4.09 5.31
N SER A 200 9.89 -4.35 4.86
CA SER A 200 10.74 -5.40 5.43
C SER A 200 11.27 -5.04 6.82
N ASP A 201 11.46 -3.74 7.08
CA ASP A 201 12.07 -3.21 8.30
C ASP A 201 11.29 -1.99 8.83
N ASP A 202 11.53 -1.58 10.08
CA ASP A 202 10.91 -0.38 10.67
C ASP A 202 11.58 0.93 10.22
N VAL A 203 11.55 1.17 8.92
CA VAL A 203 12.12 2.37 8.28
C VAL A 203 11.41 3.65 8.74
N TYR A 204 10.13 3.56 9.10
CA TYR A 204 9.36 4.71 9.58
C TYR A 204 9.67 5.05 11.05
N GLY A 205 10.02 4.07 11.88
CA GLY A 205 10.58 4.30 13.21
C GLY A 205 11.89 5.10 13.13
N ALA A 206 12.81 4.66 12.26
CA ALA A 206 14.08 5.36 12.00
C ALA A 206 13.84 6.79 11.48
N LEU A 207 12.94 6.97 10.52
CA LEU A 207 12.56 8.29 9.98
C LEU A 207 12.03 9.22 11.08
N ARG A 208 11.13 8.74 11.94
CA ARG A 208 10.58 9.54 13.05
C ARG A 208 11.66 9.94 14.06
N SER A 209 12.60 9.04 14.36
CA SER A 209 13.75 9.34 15.22
C SER A 209 14.61 10.46 14.62
N ALA A 210 14.93 10.37 13.32
CA ALA A 210 15.74 11.36 12.62
C ALA A 210 15.06 12.73 12.51
N LEU A 211 13.76 12.76 12.18
CA LEU A 211 12.95 13.99 12.22
C LEU A 211 12.83 14.55 13.63
N GLY A 212 12.78 13.68 14.65
CA GLY A 212 12.78 14.05 16.06
C GLY A 212 14.04 14.81 16.47
N ALA A 213 15.21 14.47 15.92
CA ALA A 213 16.45 15.21 16.17
C ALA A 213 16.36 16.66 15.63
N ALA A 214 15.85 16.83 14.41
CA ALA A 214 15.62 18.16 13.83
C ALA A 214 14.55 18.95 14.62
N ALA A 215 13.49 18.28 15.07
CA ALA A 215 12.44 18.89 15.88
C ALA A 215 12.92 19.35 17.26
N ARG A 216 13.86 18.62 17.88
CA ARG A 216 14.46 19.01 19.17
C ARG A 216 15.24 20.30 19.07
N VAL A 217 16.06 20.49 18.03
CA VAL A 217 16.78 21.76 17.81
C VAL A 217 15.79 22.94 17.77
N LEU A 218 14.69 22.81 17.03
CA LEU A 218 13.66 23.84 16.99
C LEU A 218 13.00 24.08 18.36
N ALA A 219 12.71 23.01 19.10
CA ALA A 219 12.12 23.10 20.42
C ALA A 219 13.04 23.76 21.46
N ASP A 220 14.36 23.49 21.39
CA ASP A 220 15.37 24.10 22.26
C ASP A 220 15.49 25.61 22.01
N HIS A 221 15.18 26.07 20.80
CA HIS A 221 15.04 27.48 20.45
C HIS A 221 13.65 28.08 20.76
N GLY A 222 12.76 27.32 21.41
CA GLY A 222 11.46 27.79 21.88
C GLY A 222 10.35 27.79 20.84
N TYR A 223 10.52 27.08 19.71
CA TYR A 223 9.50 26.88 18.68
C TYR A 223 8.67 25.63 18.94
N ARG A 224 7.41 25.64 18.49
CA ARG A 224 6.54 24.46 18.54
C ARG A 224 6.81 23.58 17.33
N THR A 225 6.73 22.26 17.53
CA THR A 225 6.91 21.30 16.45
C THR A 225 5.86 20.18 16.47
N VAL A 226 5.56 19.62 15.30
CA VAL A 226 4.78 18.40 15.16
C VAL A 226 5.45 17.55 14.09
N VAL A 227 5.85 16.33 14.43
CA VAL A 227 6.46 15.40 13.48
C VAL A 227 5.35 14.55 12.84
N VAL A 228 5.30 14.51 11.52
CA VAL A 228 4.37 13.71 10.72
C VAL A 228 5.15 12.86 9.71
N ALA A 229 4.77 11.59 9.55
CA ALA A 229 5.38 10.67 8.59
C ALA A 229 4.38 9.56 8.25
N ASP A 230 4.04 9.42 6.96
CA ASP A 230 2.92 8.60 6.48
C ASP A 230 1.60 8.94 7.19
N ASP A 231 1.40 10.24 7.47
CA ASP A 231 0.22 10.76 8.15
C ASP A 231 -0.81 11.28 7.14
N ASN A 232 -2.08 10.91 7.31
CA ASN A 232 -3.18 11.38 6.47
C ASN A 232 -3.38 12.90 6.47
N ALA A 233 -2.78 13.64 7.40
CA ALA A 233 -2.82 15.09 7.47
C ALA A 233 -1.89 15.79 6.48
N LEU A 234 -0.97 15.08 5.81
CA LEU A 234 -0.02 15.69 4.87
C LEU A 234 0.21 14.80 3.64
N VAL A 235 0.36 15.43 2.46
CA VAL A 235 0.86 14.73 1.27
C VAL A 235 2.39 14.82 1.25
N ASP A 236 3.06 13.84 1.87
CA ASP A 236 4.52 13.84 2.08
C ASP A 236 5.33 14.04 0.80
N ARG A 237 4.92 13.38 -0.31
CA ARG A 237 5.59 13.54 -1.61
C ARG A 237 5.55 14.98 -2.12
N GLU A 238 4.45 15.70 -1.88
CA GLU A 238 4.33 17.09 -2.31
C GLU A 238 5.15 18.01 -1.40
N ALA A 239 5.15 17.77 -0.09
CA ALA A 239 6.00 18.50 0.85
C ALA A 239 7.48 18.38 0.45
N ALA A 240 7.93 17.16 0.15
CA ALA A 240 9.31 16.90 -0.24
C ALA A 240 9.69 17.53 -1.59
N ARG A 241 8.78 17.51 -2.58
CA ARG A 241 8.97 18.23 -3.84
C ARG A 241 9.09 19.74 -3.64
N ARG A 242 8.26 20.31 -2.76
CA ARG A 242 8.30 21.75 -2.43
C ARG A 242 9.54 22.13 -1.62
N ALA A 243 10.10 21.21 -0.84
CA ALA A 243 11.36 21.38 -0.12
C ALA A 243 12.60 21.22 -1.03
N GLY A 244 12.40 20.94 -2.32
CA GLY A 244 13.49 20.76 -3.28
C GLY A 244 14.24 19.43 -3.14
N LEU A 245 13.64 18.41 -2.52
CA LEU A 245 14.33 17.12 -2.33
C LEU A 245 14.37 16.28 -3.61
N GLY A 246 13.39 16.44 -4.50
CA GLY A 246 13.27 15.61 -5.69
C GLY A 246 12.12 16.02 -6.60
N TYR A 247 11.86 15.20 -7.62
CA TYR A 247 10.79 15.41 -8.60
C TYR A 247 9.82 14.22 -8.62
N TYR A 248 8.61 14.43 -9.14
CA TYR A 248 7.64 13.35 -9.33
C TYR A 248 8.05 12.47 -10.51
N GLY A 249 8.24 11.18 -10.27
CA GLY A 249 8.38 10.19 -11.31
C GLY A 249 7.06 9.89 -12.03
N LYS A 250 7.14 9.34 -13.25
CA LYS A 250 5.94 8.85 -13.96
C LYS A 250 5.23 7.70 -13.24
N ASN A 251 5.90 7.02 -12.32
CA ASN A 251 5.32 6.03 -11.41
C ASN A 251 4.64 6.65 -10.16
N SER A 252 4.56 7.99 -10.07
CA SER A 252 4.01 8.77 -8.96
C SER A 252 4.81 8.75 -7.65
N ASN A 253 5.98 8.12 -7.61
CA ASN A 253 6.91 8.27 -6.49
C ASN A 253 7.71 9.58 -6.60
N LEU A 254 8.26 10.04 -5.48
CA LEU A 254 9.27 11.08 -5.49
C LEU A 254 10.62 10.44 -5.83
N LEU A 255 11.40 11.09 -6.69
CA LEU A 255 12.73 10.65 -7.12
C LEU A 255 13.77 11.67 -6.65
N LEU A 256 14.68 11.22 -5.79
CA LEU A 256 15.89 11.93 -5.39
C LEU A 256 17.02 11.61 -6.38
N GLU A 257 18.00 12.51 -6.48
CA GLU A 257 19.10 12.38 -7.44
C GLU A 257 19.99 11.15 -7.20
N ASN A 258 20.28 10.84 -5.94
CA ASN A 258 21.15 9.73 -5.53
C ASN A 258 20.37 8.50 -5.08
N SER A 259 19.29 8.70 -4.32
CA SER A 259 18.49 7.61 -3.74
C SER A 259 17.39 7.07 -4.65
N GLY A 260 17.08 7.79 -5.73
CA GLY A 260 15.90 7.50 -6.53
C GLY A 260 14.62 7.56 -5.67
N SER A 261 13.77 6.54 -5.77
CA SER A 261 12.54 6.41 -4.98
C SER A 261 12.64 5.46 -3.79
N TRP A 262 13.84 4.94 -3.47
CA TRP A 262 14.06 4.06 -2.31
C TRP A 262 14.14 4.86 -1.00
N VAL A 263 13.15 5.72 -0.75
CA VAL A 263 13.08 6.58 0.42
C VAL A 263 11.70 6.59 1.05
N VAL A 264 11.68 6.72 2.37
CA VAL A 264 10.48 7.13 3.11
C VAL A 264 10.57 8.62 3.43
N LEU A 265 9.41 9.28 3.49
CA LEU A 265 9.30 10.73 3.62
C LEU A 265 8.54 11.10 4.88
N GLY A 266 8.90 12.23 5.47
CA GLY A 266 8.17 12.82 6.58
C GLY A 266 8.58 14.27 6.80
N SER A 267 7.87 14.96 7.69
CA SER A 267 8.06 16.39 7.94
C SER A 267 7.98 16.73 9.42
N VAL A 268 8.71 17.77 9.81
CA VAL A 268 8.48 18.54 11.04
C VAL A 268 7.72 19.80 10.66
N VAL A 269 6.48 19.94 11.13
CA VAL A 269 5.69 21.18 11.03
C VAL A 269 6.06 22.08 12.20
N THR A 270 6.42 23.35 11.93
CA THR A 270 6.88 24.27 12.98
C THR A 270 6.35 25.68 12.77
N ASP A 271 6.24 26.45 13.85
CA ASP A 271 5.97 27.89 13.83
C ASP A 271 7.24 28.75 13.65
N ALA A 272 8.42 28.13 13.52
CA ALA A 272 9.63 28.82 13.10
C ALA A 272 9.56 29.24 11.63
N ALA A 273 9.71 30.53 11.35
CA ALA A 273 9.71 31.10 9.99
C ALA A 273 11.04 30.83 9.23
N LEU A 274 11.39 29.56 9.06
CA LEU A 274 12.62 29.15 8.38
C LEU A 274 12.56 29.49 6.88
N PRO A 275 13.63 30.06 6.29
CA PRO A 275 13.67 30.32 4.86
C PRO A 275 13.63 29.00 4.06
N PRO A 276 12.85 28.92 2.95
CA PRO A 276 12.79 27.74 2.09
C PRO A 276 14.17 27.34 1.54
N THR A 277 14.37 26.06 1.25
CA THR A 277 15.68 25.56 0.77
C THR A 277 16.08 26.09 -0.59
N GLY A 278 15.14 26.28 -1.52
CA GLY A 278 15.45 26.79 -2.84
C GLY A 278 14.51 26.27 -3.93
N GLU A 279 15.02 26.24 -5.16
CA GLU A 279 14.27 25.88 -6.35
C GLU A 279 13.89 24.39 -6.39
N ARG A 280 12.87 24.10 -7.20
CA ARG A 280 12.38 22.73 -7.39
C ARG A 280 13.33 21.97 -8.29
N VAL A 281 13.57 20.70 -7.96
CA VAL A 281 14.32 19.79 -8.82
C VAL A 281 13.55 19.59 -10.14
N PRO A 282 14.19 19.78 -11.31
CA PRO A 282 13.57 19.54 -12.60
C PRO A 282 13.13 18.08 -12.80
N ASP A 283 12.19 17.86 -13.73
CA ASP A 283 11.78 16.51 -14.13
C ASP A 283 12.95 15.75 -14.79
N GLY A 284 13.34 14.63 -14.19
CA GLY A 284 14.38 13.73 -14.71
C GLY A 284 13.88 12.53 -15.51
N CYS A 285 12.56 12.34 -15.69
CA CYS A 285 12.01 11.20 -16.43
C CYS A 285 12.22 11.29 -17.95
N GLY A 286 12.18 12.51 -18.52
CA GLY A 286 12.26 12.72 -19.96
C GLY A 286 11.31 11.82 -20.76
N PRO A 287 11.76 11.16 -21.85
CA PRO A 287 10.92 10.27 -22.66
C PRO A 287 10.71 8.87 -22.04
N CYS A 288 11.36 8.53 -20.91
CA CYS A 288 11.33 7.19 -20.34
C CYS A 288 9.89 6.71 -20.04
N ARG A 289 9.60 5.43 -20.32
CA ARG A 289 8.31 4.77 -20.03
C ARG A 289 8.42 3.45 -19.27
N ARG A 290 9.62 3.09 -18.78
CA ARG A 290 9.89 1.77 -18.20
C ARG A 290 8.92 1.37 -17.08
N CYS A 291 8.52 2.29 -16.21
CA CYS A 291 7.57 1.98 -15.14
C CYS A 291 6.13 1.79 -15.62
N LEU A 292 5.72 2.47 -16.71
CA LEU A 292 4.42 2.24 -17.33
C LEU A 292 4.38 0.84 -17.96
N ASP A 293 5.44 0.51 -18.71
CA ASP A 293 5.53 -0.75 -19.46
C ASP A 293 5.83 -1.94 -18.53
N GLY A 294 6.55 -1.71 -17.43
CA GLY A 294 6.92 -2.72 -16.44
C GLY A 294 5.89 -2.93 -15.32
N CYS A 295 4.77 -2.19 -15.31
CA CYS A 295 3.72 -2.41 -14.32
C CYS A 295 2.92 -3.68 -14.67
N PRO A 296 2.88 -4.71 -13.81
CA PRO A 296 2.32 -6.03 -14.15
C PRO A 296 0.82 -5.99 -14.45
N THR A 297 0.10 -4.99 -13.94
CA THR A 297 -1.34 -4.83 -14.11
C THR A 297 -1.73 -3.62 -14.97
N GLY A 298 -0.74 -2.86 -15.46
CA GLY A 298 -0.98 -1.59 -16.16
C GLY A 298 -1.65 -0.52 -15.28
N ALA A 299 -1.37 -0.50 -13.98
CA ALA A 299 -1.94 0.45 -13.04
C ALA A 299 -1.51 1.90 -13.28
N ILE A 300 -0.34 2.13 -13.90
CA ILE A 300 0.11 3.46 -14.28
C ILE A 300 -0.51 3.81 -15.65
N VAL A 301 -1.72 4.37 -15.62
CA VAL A 301 -2.53 4.62 -16.82
C VAL A 301 -2.06 5.83 -17.63
N ALA A 302 -1.31 6.73 -17.01
CA ALA A 302 -0.61 7.84 -17.65
C ALA A 302 0.56 8.29 -16.77
N ALA A 303 1.45 9.14 -17.29
CA ALA A 303 2.57 9.71 -16.53
C ALA A 303 2.09 10.38 -15.23
N GLY A 304 2.52 9.84 -14.08
CA GLY A 304 2.13 10.34 -12.75
C GLY A 304 0.68 10.02 -12.38
N VAL A 305 0.05 9.04 -13.04
CA VAL A 305 -1.34 8.65 -12.80
C VAL A 305 -1.43 7.16 -12.52
N VAL A 306 -1.72 6.82 -11.27
CA VAL A 306 -1.96 5.45 -10.84
C VAL A 306 -3.46 5.24 -10.62
N ASP A 307 -4.00 4.19 -11.23
CA ASP A 307 -5.32 3.64 -10.92
C ASP A 307 -5.15 2.58 -9.81
N ALA A 308 -5.50 2.95 -8.57
CA ALA A 308 -5.33 2.10 -7.41
C ALA A 308 -6.11 0.78 -7.54
N ARG A 309 -7.23 0.77 -8.29
CA ARG A 309 -8.03 -0.45 -8.55
C ARG A 309 -7.26 -1.55 -9.27
N ARG A 310 -6.10 -1.22 -9.84
CA ARG A 310 -5.19 -2.13 -10.54
C ARG A 310 -3.84 -2.26 -9.84
N CYS A 311 -3.50 -1.33 -8.94
CA CYS A 311 -2.19 -1.28 -8.31
C CYS A 311 -2.05 -2.41 -7.29
N LEU A 312 -1.17 -3.39 -7.54
CA LEU A 312 -0.96 -4.53 -6.63
C LEU A 312 -0.65 -4.08 -5.19
N ALA A 313 0.13 -3.01 -5.03
CA ALA A 313 0.44 -2.46 -3.71
C ALA A 313 -0.83 -2.02 -2.94
N TRP A 314 -1.86 -1.50 -3.62
CA TRP A 314 -3.15 -1.17 -3.00
C TRP A 314 -4.06 -2.39 -2.88
N LEU A 315 -4.15 -3.23 -3.91
CA LEU A 315 -5.05 -4.40 -3.89
C LEU A 315 -4.75 -5.37 -2.73
N LEU A 316 -3.47 -5.54 -2.38
CA LEU A 316 -3.04 -6.29 -1.21
C LEU A 316 -3.54 -5.72 0.13
N GLN A 317 -3.86 -4.42 0.16
CA GLN A 317 -4.34 -3.65 1.31
C GLN A 317 -5.83 -3.27 1.21
N ALA A 318 -6.51 -3.58 0.11
CA ALA A 318 -7.92 -3.30 -0.07
C ALA A 318 -8.77 -4.34 0.65
N THR A 319 -9.94 -3.94 1.15
CA THR A 319 -10.94 -4.87 1.72
C THR A 319 -11.65 -5.67 0.63
N GLY A 320 -12.23 -6.82 1.00
CA GLY A 320 -12.96 -7.70 0.08
C GLY A 320 -12.05 -8.67 -0.68
N ASP A 321 -12.59 -9.29 -1.73
CA ASP A 321 -11.84 -10.25 -2.55
C ASP A 321 -10.69 -9.60 -3.32
N PHE A 322 -9.59 -10.33 -3.48
CA PHE A 322 -8.55 -9.94 -4.42
C PHE A 322 -9.08 -10.13 -5.85
N PRO A 323 -9.06 -9.11 -6.72
CA PRO A 323 -9.66 -9.16 -8.06
C PRO A 323 -9.08 -10.30 -8.90
N MET A 324 -9.96 -11.11 -9.49
CA MET A 324 -9.59 -12.35 -10.17
C MET A 324 -8.62 -12.11 -11.32
N GLU A 325 -8.83 -11.04 -12.09
CA GLU A 325 -8.02 -10.66 -13.25
C GLU A 325 -6.56 -10.29 -12.92
N PHE A 326 -6.25 -10.02 -11.65
CA PHE A 326 -4.90 -9.64 -11.20
C PHE A 326 -4.23 -10.71 -10.32
N ARG A 327 -4.92 -11.82 -10.01
CA ARG A 327 -4.38 -12.84 -9.11
C ARG A 327 -3.10 -13.48 -9.64
N GLU A 328 -3.04 -13.76 -10.94
CA GLU A 328 -1.83 -14.29 -11.57
C GLU A 328 -0.68 -13.28 -11.58
N ALA A 329 -1.00 -12.03 -11.90
CA ALA A 329 -0.03 -10.93 -11.95
C ALA A 329 0.57 -10.61 -10.57
N LEU A 330 -0.09 -11.04 -9.48
CA LEU A 330 0.43 -10.87 -8.13
C LEU A 330 1.75 -11.63 -7.92
N GLY A 331 1.89 -12.81 -8.54
CA GLY A 331 3.04 -13.69 -8.36
C GLY A 331 3.26 -14.05 -6.89
N ASP A 332 4.46 -13.77 -6.40
CA ASP A 332 4.97 -14.06 -5.07
C ASP A 332 4.81 -12.91 -4.04
N ARG A 333 4.10 -11.82 -4.39
CA ARG A 333 4.03 -10.61 -3.55
C ARG A 333 2.97 -10.75 -2.45
N LEU A 334 3.39 -10.81 -1.20
CA LEU A 334 2.48 -10.88 -0.04
C LEU A 334 1.99 -9.50 0.43
N TYR A 335 2.86 -8.50 0.37
CA TYR A 335 2.56 -7.14 0.81
C TYR A 335 3.35 -6.09 0.02
N GLY A 336 2.66 -5.11 -0.55
CA GLY A 336 3.26 -4.09 -1.44
C GLY A 336 3.67 -4.63 -2.83
N CYS A 337 4.22 -3.74 -3.66
CA CYS A 337 4.77 -4.08 -4.98
C CYS A 337 5.81 -3.05 -5.39
N ASP A 338 7.00 -3.52 -5.74
CA ASP A 338 8.16 -2.67 -6.07
C ASP A 338 8.48 -2.59 -7.55
N ASP A 339 7.75 -3.29 -8.42
CA ASP A 339 8.08 -3.46 -9.84
C ASP A 339 8.31 -2.12 -10.58
N CYS A 340 7.44 -1.12 -10.34
CA CYS A 340 7.56 0.19 -10.96
C CYS A 340 8.80 0.99 -10.48
N GLN A 341 9.35 0.61 -9.33
CA GLN A 341 10.58 1.15 -8.74
C GLN A 341 11.79 0.34 -9.23
N GLU A 342 11.71 -0.99 -9.28
CA GLU A 342 12.79 -1.88 -9.74
C GLU A 342 13.21 -1.59 -11.18
N VAL A 343 12.25 -1.30 -12.07
CA VAL A 343 12.54 -0.95 -13.47
C VAL A 343 12.98 0.51 -13.67
N CYS A 344 12.88 1.34 -12.63
CA CYS A 344 13.13 2.78 -12.69
C CYS A 344 14.64 3.07 -12.82
N PRO A 345 15.13 3.78 -13.87
CA PRO A 345 16.56 4.04 -14.04
C PRO A 345 17.24 4.77 -12.86
N PRO A 346 16.64 5.81 -12.24
CA PRO A 346 17.22 6.47 -11.06
C PRO A 346 17.55 5.50 -9.90
N ASN A 347 16.79 4.42 -9.77
CA ASN A 347 16.94 3.45 -8.68
C ASN A 347 18.12 2.49 -8.85
N ARG A 348 18.84 2.55 -9.98
CA ARG A 348 20.02 1.70 -10.25
C ARG A 348 21.29 2.20 -9.58
N ARG A 349 21.30 3.44 -9.10
CA ARG A 349 22.48 4.09 -8.49
C ARG A 349 22.66 3.71 -7.02
N MET A 350 21.62 3.23 -6.37
CA MET A 350 21.67 2.83 -4.97
C MET A 350 22.36 1.46 -4.82
N PRO A 351 23.39 1.36 -3.95
CA PRO A 351 23.98 0.07 -3.61
C PRO A 351 22.94 -0.85 -2.98
N GLU A 352 23.15 -2.16 -3.15
CA GLU A 352 22.33 -3.16 -2.47
C GLU A 352 22.67 -3.19 -0.97
N ALA A 353 21.68 -3.47 -0.14
CA ALA A 353 21.91 -3.65 1.29
C ALA A 353 22.84 -4.86 1.50
N ALA A 354 23.78 -4.75 2.43
CA ALA A 354 24.59 -5.90 2.85
C ALA A 354 23.76 -6.92 3.66
N GLU A 355 22.64 -6.48 4.24
CA GLU A 355 21.81 -7.26 5.15
C GLU A 355 20.40 -7.48 4.57
N VAL A 356 19.86 -8.66 4.85
CA VAL A 356 18.49 -9.04 4.51
C VAL A 356 17.54 -8.41 5.52
N GLY A 357 16.50 -7.73 5.03
CA GLY A 357 15.48 -7.14 5.89
C GLY A 357 14.70 -8.20 6.68
N GLU A 358 14.35 -7.89 7.93
CA GLU A 358 13.79 -8.85 8.89
C GLU A 358 12.54 -9.57 8.38
N GLN A 359 11.72 -8.89 7.59
CA GLN A 359 10.50 -9.42 6.97
C GLN A 359 10.53 -9.39 5.44
N ALA A 360 11.71 -9.43 4.83
CA ALA A 360 11.84 -9.41 3.38
C ALA A 360 11.16 -10.61 2.69
N SER A 361 11.05 -11.73 3.41
CA SER A 361 10.41 -12.97 2.97
C SER A 361 9.49 -13.56 4.03
N VAL A 362 8.42 -14.22 3.59
CA VAL A 362 7.45 -14.89 4.47
C VAL A 362 7.16 -16.28 3.94
N ASP A 363 7.26 -17.27 4.81
CA ASP A 363 6.77 -18.61 4.52
C ASP A 363 5.24 -18.62 4.47
N VAL A 364 4.68 -18.97 3.32
CA VAL A 364 3.24 -18.88 3.06
C VAL A 364 2.47 -19.93 3.85
N LEU A 365 3.02 -21.14 4.03
CA LEU A 365 2.36 -22.20 4.78
C LEU A 365 2.35 -21.90 6.28
N ASP A 366 3.45 -21.37 6.81
CA ASP A 366 3.52 -20.93 8.21
C ASP A 366 2.55 -19.80 8.50
N LEU A 367 2.44 -18.81 7.61
CA LEU A 367 1.45 -17.73 7.74
C LEU A 367 0.02 -18.28 7.72
N LEU A 368 -0.28 -19.21 6.81
CA LEU A 368 -1.59 -19.85 6.73
C LEU A 368 -1.87 -20.80 7.90
N GLY A 369 -0.86 -21.30 8.60
CA GLY A 369 -0.95 -22.12 9.80
C GLY A 369 -1.13 -21.35 11.10
N ALA A 370 -0.69 -20.08 11.12
CA ALA A 370 -0.64 -19.23 12.30
C ALA A 370 -2.01 -18.85 12.90
N ALA A 371 -2.03 -18.61 14.21
CA ALA A 371 -3.17 -18.00 14.91
C ALA A 371 -3.28 -16.48 14.60
N ASP A 372 -4.45 -15.89 14.85
CA ASP A 372 -4.73 -14.48 14.55
C ASP A 372 -3.84 -13.53 15.35
N GLU A 373 -3.67 -13.80 16.64
CA GLU A 373 -2.83 -13.01 17.55
C GLU A 373 -1.38 -13.04 17.11
N GLU A 374 -0.89 -14.22 16.70
CA GLU A 374 0.47 -14.42 16.24
C GLU A 374 0.76 -13.68 14.93
N LEU A 375 -0.22 -13.66 14.00
CA LEU A 375 -0.12 -12.86 12.78
C LEU A 375 -0.08 -11.35 13.07
N MET A 376 -0.85 -10.89 14.05
CA MET A 376 -0.84 -9.48 14.44
C MET A 376 0.42 -9.09 15.20
N GLU A 377 0.99 -9.98 16.00
CA GLU A 377 2.30 -9.77 16.62
C GLU A 377 3.40 -9.68 15.56
N ARG A 378 3.47 -10.64 14.63
CA ARG A 378 4.49 -10.69 13.58
C ARG A 378 4.33 -9.55 12.57
N HIS A 379 3.13 -9.30 12.08
CA HIS A 379 2.90 -8.41 10.92
C HIS A 379 2.10 -7.14 11.25
N GLY A 380 1.83 -6.84 12.53
CA GLY A 380 1.03 -5.69 12.96
C GLY A 380 1.61 -4.32 12.60
N ARG A 381 2.88 -4.26 12.19
CA ARG A 381 3.50 -3.04 11.65
C ARG A 381 3.00 -2.65 10.26
N TRP A 382 2.46 -3.58 9.49
CA TRP A 382 1.83 -3.29 8.20
C TRP A 382 0.44 -2.69 8.37
N TYR A 383 -0.02 -1.97 7.35
CA TYR A 383 -1.43 -1.60 7.26
C TYR A 383 -2.24 -2.84 6.86
N ILE A 384 -3.02 -3.33 7.82
CA ILE A 384 -3.95 -4.45 7.63
C ILE A 384 -5.36 -3.88 7.84
N PRO A 385 -6.27 -4.00 6.87
CA PRO A 385 -7.59 -3.39 6.97
C PRO A 385 -8.32 -3.84 8.24
N ALA A 386 -8.78 -2.88 9.02
CA ALA A 386 -9.43 -3.11 10.32
C ALA A 386 -8.62 -3.94 11.34
N ARG A 387 -7.30 -4.14 11.12
CA ARG A 387 -6.46 -5.11 11.87
C ARG A 387 -6.99 -6.55 11.79
N ASP A 388 -7.58 -6.90 10.66
CA ASP A 388 -8.17 -8.21 10.43
C ASP A 388 -7.20 -9.12 9.64
N PRO A 389 -6.63 -10.18 10.27
CA PRO A 389 -5.63 -11.05 9.65
C PRO A 389 -6.13 -11.83 8.44
N ARG A 390 -7.45 -11.91 8.22
CA ARG A 390 -7.99 -12.58 7.04
C ARG A 390 -7.50 -11.95 5.73
N TYR A 391 -7.14 -10.66 5.72
CA TYR A 391 -6.59 -10.02 4.52
C TYR A 391 -5.17 -10.48 4.19
N LEU A 392 -4.37 -10.81 5.21
CA LEU A 392 -3.07 -11.47 4.99
C LEU A 392 -3.25 -12.87 4.43
N ARG A 393 -4.17 -13.66 5.03
CA ARG A 393 -4.48 -15.02 4.55
C ARG A 393 -5.04 -15.01 3.13
N ARG A 394 -5.90 -14.06 2.79
CA ARG A 394 -6.40 -13.84 1.43
C ARG A 394 -5.24 -13.66 0.45
N ASN A 395 -4.28 -12.80 0.77
CA ASN A 395 -3.11 -12.56 -0.07
C ASN A 395 -2.26 -13.83 -0.19
N ALA A 396 -1.99 -14.48 0.94
CA ALA A 396 -1.22 -15.71 1.03
C ALA A 396 -1.82 -16.86 0.20
N LEU A 397 -3.15 -17.02 0.18
CA LEU A 397 -3.82 -18.01 -0.67
C LEU A 397 -3.62 -17.73 -2.16
N VAL A 398 -3.65 -16.46 -2.58
CA VAL A 398 -3.36 -16.10 -3.98
C VAL A 398 -1.90 -16.41 -4.32
N VAL A 399 -0.97 -16.03 -3.43
CA VAL A 399 0.46 -16.32 -3.60
C VAL A 399 0.70 -17.84 -3.66
N LEU A 400 0.10 -18.61 -2.76
CA LEU A 400 0.23 -20.07 -2.72
C LEU A 400 -0.17 -20.69 -4.08
N GLY A 401 -1.30 -20.27 -4.64
CA GLY A 401 -1.73 -20.73 -5.96
C GLY A 401 -0.79 -20.35 -7.10
N ASN A 402 0.04 -19.32 -6.94
CA ASN A 402 1.00 -18.88 -7.96
C ASN A 402 2.36 -19.58 -7.87
N ILE A 403 2.82 -19.97 -6.68
CA ILE A 403 4.22 -20.36 -6.47
C ILE A 403 4.41 -21.77 -5.90
N ALA A 404 3.36 -22.40 -5.36
CA ALA A 404 3.48 -23.69 -4.71
C ALA A 404 3.48 -24.87 -5.71
N ASP A 405 3.93 -26.02 -5.24
CA ASP A 405 3.79 -27.29 -5.94
C ASP A 405 2.45 -27.96 -5.55
N GLY A 406 1.59 -28.23 -6.53
CA GLY A 406 0.30 -28.89 -6.30
C GLY A 406 0.42 -30.36 -5.88
N SER A 407 1.60 -30.98 -6.02
CA SER A 407 1.87 -32.34 -5.56
C SER A 407 2.29 -32.44 -4.10
N ASP A 408 2.61 -31.30 -3.46
CA ASP A 408 3.01 -31.24 -2.06
C ASP A 408 1.81 -31.51 -1.12
N PRO A 409 1.86 -32.58 -0.28
CA PRO A 409 0.79 -32.91 0.65
C PRO A 409 0.43 -31.78 1.63
N GLU A 410 1.40 -30.96 2.06
CA GLU A 410 1.16 -29.86 3.00
C GLU A 410 0.38 -28.72 2.32
N VAL A 411 0.72 -28.42 1.07
CA VAL A 411 -0.01 -27.46 0.23
C VAL A 411 -1.44 -27.94 -0.01
N VAL A 412 -1.61 -29.20 -0.42
CA VAL A 412 -2.94 -29.81 -0.65
C VAL A 412 -3.78 -29.78 0.63
N GLY A 413 -3.21 -30.20 1.76
CA GLY A 413 -3.89 -30.19 3.06
C GLY A 413 -4.31 -28.79 3.50
N THR A 414 -3.43 -27.80 3.32
CA THR A 414 -3.72 -26.40 3.61
C THR A 414 -4.87 -25.87 2.75
N LEU A 415 -4.84 -26.12 1.44
CA LEU A 415 -5.90 -25.66 0.54
C LEU A 415 -7.25 -26.30 0.85
N ARG A 416 -7.30 -27.62 1.12
CA ARG A 416 -8.54 -28.29 1.53
C ARG A 416 -9.11 -27.72 2.83
N ARG A 417 -8.26 -27.46 3.82
CA ARG A 417 -8.65 -26.79 5.06
C ARG A 417 -9.28 -25.42 4.78
N TYR A 418 -8.67 -24.61 3.92
CA TYR A 418 -9.20 -23.29 3.61
C TYR A 418 -10.43 -23.31 2.69
N GLN A 419 -10.57 -24.29 1.80
CA GLN A 419 -11.80 -24.48 0.99
C GLN A 419 -13.03 -24.72 1.88
N ARG A 420 -12.86 -25.36 3.05
CA ARG A 420 -13.91 -25.59 4.06
C ARG A 420 -14.02 -24.48 5.11
N HIS A 421 -13.25 -23.40 4.97
CA HIS A 421 -13.21 -22.33 5.97
C HIS A 421 -14.56 -21.58 6.04
N PRO A 422 -15.07 -21.22 7.24
CA PRO A 422 -16.34 -20.53 7.39
C PRO A 422 -16.36 -19.13 6.74
N ASP A 423 -15.21 -18.44 6.72
CA ASP A 423 -15.06 -17.21 5.94
C ASP A 423 -15.10 -17.52 4.43
N ARG A 424 -16.19 -17.10 3.78
CA ARG A 424 -16.44 -17.35 2.36
C ARG A 424 -15.42 -16.69 1.43
N MET A 425 -14.78 -15.59 1.83
CA MET A 425 -13.71 -14.96 1.05
C MET A 425 -12.51 -15.90 1.01
N LEU A 426 -12.05 -16.37 2.17
CA LEU A 426 -10.91 -17.29 2.24
C LEU A 426 -11.19 -18.59 1.47
N ALA A 427 -12.39 -19.16 1.62
CA ALA A 427 -12.80 -20.33 0.85
C ALA A 427 -12.70 -20.11 -0.66
N ARG A 428 -13.23 -19.00 -1.20
CA ARG A 428 -13.13 -18.67 -2.63
C ARG A 428 -11.69 -18.51 -3.13
N HIS A 429 -10.80 -17.95 -2.32
CA HIS A 429 -9.39 -17.79 -2.72
C HIS A 429 -8.65 -19.13 -2.68
N ALA A 430 -8.96 -20.00 -1.73
CA ALA A 430 -8.42 -21.36 -1.67
C ALA A 430 -8.92 -22.24 -2.82
N THR A 431 -10.21 -22.13 -3.20
CA THR A 431 -10.75 -22.81 -4.38
C THR A 431 -10.01 -22.39 -5.65
N TRP A 432 -9.78 -21.08 -5.84
CA TRP A 432 -9.01 -20.58 -6.98
C TRP A 432 -7.57 -21.08 -6.97
N ALA A 433 -6.91 -21.07 -5.81
CA ALA A 433 -5.53 -21.53 -5.68
C ALA A 433 -5.41 -23.03 -6.00
N ALA A 434 -6.33 -23.86 -5.51
CA ALA A 434 -6.40 -25.28 -5.83
C ALA A 434 -6.57 -25.53 -7.34
N GLN A 435 -7.51 -24.83 -7.99
CA GLN A 435 -7.72 -24.94 -9.43
C GLN A 435 -6.47 -24.56 -10.23
N ARG A 436 -5.75 -23.51 -9.80
CA ARG A 436 -4.50 -23.07 -10.44
C ARG A 436 -3.39 -24.12 -10.34
N LEU A 437 -3.37 -24.88 -9.26
CA LEU A 437 -2.42 -25.97 -9.03
C LEU A 437 -2.88 -27.32 -9.61
N GLY A 438 -3.98 -27.36 -10.37
CA GLY A 438 -4.50 -28.60 -10.97
C GLY A 438 -5.17 -29.54 -9.98
N LEU A 439 -5.56 -29.04 -8.81
CA LEU A 439 -6.28 -29.80 -7.80
C LEU A 439 -7.78 -29.68 -8.02
N GLU A 440 -8.48 -30.80 -7.85
CA GLU A 440 -9.94 -30.80 -7.86
C GLU A 440 -10.48 -29.92 -6.73
N PRO A 441 -11.33 -28.92 -7.04
CA PRO A 441 -11.96 -28.12 -6.01
C PRO A 441 -12.89 -29.02 -5.21
N GLU A 442 -12.79 -29.01 -3.89
CA GLU A 442 -13.85 -29.58 -3.07
C GLU A 442 -15.10 -28.73 -3.28
N ILE A 443 -16.09 -29.30 -3.98
CA ILE A 443 -17.42 -28.71 -4.07
C ILE A 443 -17.94 -28.72 -2.64
N ALA A 444 -17.93 -27.56 -1.99
CA ALA A 444 -18.62 -27.39 -0.72
C ALA A 444 -20.08 -27.80 -0.97
N THR A 445 -20.47 -28.94 -0.43
CA THR A 445 -21.87 -29.30 -0.29
C THR A 445 -22.47 -28.23 0.61
N VAL A 446 -23.15 -27.26 0.00
CA VAL A 446 -23.98 -26.32 0.75
C VAL A 446 -24.93 -27.20 1.55
N PRO A 447 -24.89 -27.20 2.90
CA PRO A 447 -25.92 -27.88 3.65
C PRO A 447 -27.22 -27.22 3.20
N ALA A 448 -28.12 -28.01 2.60
CA ALA A 448 -29.44 -27.54 2.25
C ALA A 448 -29.99 -26.81 3.49
N ALA A 449 -30.37 -25.54 3.33
CA ALA A 449 -31.00 -24.80 4.40
C ALA A 449 -32.11 -25.68 4.96
N ALA A 450 -32.05 -25.98 6.26
CA ALA A 450 -33.08 -26.77 6.91
C ALA A 450 -34.44 -26.13 6.56
N PRO A 451 -35.44 -26.90 6.10
CA PRO A 451 -36.74 -26.33 5.79
C PRO A 451 -37.25 -25.61 7.03
N ALA A 452 -37.63 -24.35 6.86
CA ALA A 452 -38.22 -23.55 7.92
C ALA A 452 -39.35 -24.36 8.56
N ALA A 453 -39.25 -24.62 9.86
CA ALA A 453 -40.32 -25.23 10.62
C ALA A 453 -41.59 -24.40 10.38
N SER A 454 -42.61 -25.04 9.81
CA SER A 454 -43.93 -24.44 9.63
C SER A 454 -44.44 -23.99 11.01
N PRO A 455 -45.00 -22.79 11.16
CA PRO A 455 -45.67 -22.41 12.40
C PRO A 455 -46.80 -23.40 12.64
N GLY A 456 -46.79 -24.03 13.82
CA GLY A 456 -47.81 -24.98 14.25
C GLY A 456 -49.20 -24.36 14.18
N GLY A 457 -50.16 -25.20 13.81
CA GLY A 457 -51.58 -24.87 13.73
C GLY A 457 -52.14 -24.41 15.07
N ASP A 458 -53.04 -23.44 14.95
CA ASP A 458 -53.87 -22.85 15.99
C ASP A 458 -54.83 -23.90 16.58
N PRO A 459 -54.93 -24.06 17.91
CA PRO A 459 -55.88 -24.99 18.51
C PRO A 459 -57.29 -24.36 18.59
N GLY A 460 -58.17 -24.89 17.75
CA GLY A 460 -59.63 -25.02 17.87
C GLY A 460 -60.41 -24.13 18.86
N ASP A 461 -61.30 -23.30 18.28
CA ASP A 461 -62.56 -22.86 18.88
C ASP A 461 -63.41 -24.08 19.31
N GLY A 462 -63.63 -24.22 20.61
CA GLY A 462 -64.66 -25.09 21.18
C GLY A 462 -65.99 -24.34 21.33
N PRO A 463 -67.15 -24.99 21.14
CA PRO A 463 -68.44 -24.33 21.29
C PRO A 463 -68.77 -24.13 22.77
N GLY A 464 -69.36 -22.97 23.08
CA GLY A 464 -69.88 -22.66 24.40
C GLY A 464 -71.16 -23.42 24.72
N ASP A 465 -71.36 -23.67 26.01
CA ASP A 465 -72.66 -23.77 26.68
C ASP A 465 -72.45 -23.29 28.13
N GLY A 466 -73.26 -22.32 28.56
CA GLY A 466 -73.28 -21.80 29.95
C GLY A 466 -73.94 -22.78 30.94
N PRO A 467 -74.51 -22.34 32.09
CA PRO A 467 -74.60 -20.97 32.63
C PRO A 467 -74.38 -20.87 34.17
N ALA A 468 -74.56 -19.64 34.67
CA ALA A 468 -75.13 -19.25 35.98
C ALA A 468 -74.29 -19.34 37.27
N GLY A 469 -74.38 -18.26 38.06
CA GLY A 469 -74.31 -18.34 39.52
C GLY A 469 -73.54 -17.22 40.22
N ASP A 470 -74.28 -16.20 40.66
CA ASP A 470 -74.04 -15.22 41.72
C ASP A 470 -72.81 -15.39 42.63
N SER A 471 -72.04 -14.31 42.80
CA SER A 471 -71.94 -13.48 44.03
C SER A 471 -70.92 -12.36 43.87
#